data_AF-A0A7C4U053-F1
#
_entry.id   AF-A0A7C4U053-F1
#
_cell.length_a   1.000
_cell.length_b   1.000
_cell.length_c   1.000
_cell.angle_alpha   90.00
_cell.angle_beta   90.00
_cell.angle_gamma   90.00
#
_symmetry.space_group_name_H-M   'P 1'
#
loop_
_entity.id
_entity.type
_entity.pdbx_description
1 polymer ?
#
loop_
_entity_poly.entity_id
_entity_poly.type
_entity_poly.pdbx_seq_one_letter_code
_entity_poly.pdbx_strand_id
1 'polypeptide(L)'
;MRWEAADSSNQHEVYHLYKDDKKILSLTVNKFSNSARVDCNKEKRVFIIRKEGFLKNKTVLRNEYGIKIGELGSENRENFIDINDERFYYTIHNNPLAELVLYKDAKDKPSVVCGLSTKDGDTAVHFTKDSSIKTAPHPGLLMALCWYMFLPVTKENVAEFAI
;
A
#
# COMPACT_ATOMS: atom_id res chain seq x y z
N MET A 1 6.47 -11.23 -4.88
CA MET A 1 5.01 -11.43 -4.70
C MET A 1 4.30 -10.67 -5.79
N ARG A 2 3.06 -11.02 -6.14
CA ARG A 2 2.33 -10.38 -7.25
C ARG A 2 0.93 -9.93 -6.85
N TRP A 3 0.56 -8.71 -7.24
CA TRP A 3 -0.78 -8.20 -7.10
C TRP A 3 -1.60 -8.50 -8.34
N GLU A 4 -2.88 -8.82 -8.16
CA GLU A 4 -3.85 -9.00 -9.23
C GLU A 4 -5.10 -8.18 -8.93
N ALA A 5 -5.72 -7.61 -9.97
CA ALA A 5 -7.08 -7.10 -9.89
C ALA A 5 -8.06 -8.28 -9.96
N ALA A 6 -8.93 -8.40 -8.96
CA ALA A 6 -9.90 -9.51 -8.88
C ALA A 6 -11.31 -9.08 -9.26
N ASP A 7 -11.68 -7.85 -8.92
CA ASP A 7 -12.97 -7.25 -9.26
C ASP A 7 -12.82 -5.73 -9.29
N SER A 8 -13.55 -5.07 -10.17
CA SER A 8 -13.57 -3.61 -10.27
C SER A 8 -14.95 -3.16 -10.74
N SER A 9 -15.58 -2.32 -9.92
CA SER A 9 -16.82 -1.64 -10.22
C SER A 9 -16.68 -0.14 -9.94
N ASN A 10 -17.68 0.63 -10.35
CA ASN A 10 -17.73 2.07 -10.06
C ASN A 10 -17.69 2.37 -8.55
N GLN A 11 -18.10 1.44 -7.69
CA GLN A 11 -18.18 1.67 -6.23
C GLN A 11 -17.04 1.03 -5.44
N HIS A 12 -16.50 -0.10 -5.91
CA HIS A 12 -15.47 -0.83 -5.19
C HIS A 12 -14.47 -1.51 -6.13
N GLU A 13 -13.23 -1.63 -5.66
CA GLU A 13 -12.14 -2.34 -6.33
C GLU A 13 -11.58 -3.40 -5.38
N VAL A 14 -11.28 -4.58 -5.90
CA VAL A 14 -10.75 -5.72 -5.15
C VAL A 14 -9.42 -6.14 -5.75
N TYR A 15 -8.41 -6.24 -4.90
CA TYR A 15 -7.06 -6.63 -5.25
C TYR A 15 -6.60 -7.79 -4.38
N HIS A 16 -5.90 -8.75 -4.98
CA HIS A 16 -5.34 -9.89 -4.27
C HIS A 16 -3.82 -9.89 -4.38
N LEU A 17 -3.15 -10.18 -3.26
CA LEU A 17 -1.71 -10.43 -3.23
C LEU A 17 -1.46 -11.94 -3.16
N TYR A 18 -0.71 -12.45 -4.13
CA TYR A 18 -0.30 -13.84 -4.20
C TYR A 18 1.19 -14.02 -3.91
N LYS A 19 1.49 -15.12 -3.22
CA LYS A 19 2.84 -15.64 -3.05
C LYS A 19 2.81 -17.13 -3.34
N ASP A 20 3.62 -17.58 -4.30
CA ASP A 20 3.71 -18.99 -4.72
C ASP A 20 2.30 -19.55 -5.04
N ASP A 21 1.53 -18.78 -5.82
CA ASP A 21 0.12 -19.01 -6.21
C ASP A 21 -0.89 -19.18 -5.06
N LYS A 22 -0.47 -18.95 -3.83
CA LYS A 22 -1.35 -18.86 -2.68
C LYS A 22 -1.75 -17.41 -2.45
N LYS A 23 -3.06 -17.16 -2.39
CA LYS A 23 -3.58 -15.87 -1.92
C LYS A 23 -3.21 -15.65 -0.47
N ILE A 24 -2.46 -14.60 -0.18
CA ILE A 24 -2.01 -14.25 1.18
C ILE A 24 -2.71 -13.02 1.74
N LEU A 25 -3.25 -12.15 0.88
CA LEU A 25 -3.98 -10.95 1.29
C LEU A 25 -5.01 -10.52 0.23
N SER A 26 -6.11 -9.94 0.70
CA SER A 26 -7.11 -9.24 -0.10
C SER A 26 -7.25 -7.81 0.37
N LEU A 27 -7.25 -6.86 -0.56
CA LEU A 27 -7.60 -5.46 -0.32
C LEU A 27 -8.87 -5.14 -1.10
N THR A 28 -9.90 -4.65 -0.41
CA THR A 28 -11.09 -4.08 -1.04
C THR A 28 -11.13 -2.59 -0.75
N VAL A 29 -11.13 -1.76 -1.79
CA VAL A 29 -11.25 -0.30 -1.67
C VAL A 29 -12.67 0.09 -2.09
N ASN A 30 -13.43 0.72 -1.21
CA ASN A 30 -14.72 1.29 -1.51
C ASN A 30 -14.57 2.80 -1.73
N LYS A 31 -14.71 3.22 -3.00
CA LYS A 31 -14.51 4.61 -3.44
C LYS A 31 -15.57 5.55 -2.88
N PHE A 32 -16.82 5.07 -2.75
CA PHE A 32 -17.95 5.88 -2.29
C PHE A 32 -17.82 6.27 -0.81
N SER A 33 -17.43 5.31 0.03
CA SER A 33 -17.29 5.52 1.47
C SER A 33 -15.88 5.94 1.91
N ASN A 34 -14.93 6.01 0.97
CA ASN A 34 -13.49 6.14 1.26
C ASN A 34 -13.03 5.14 2.33
N SER A 35 -13.44 3.88 2.20
CA SER A 35 -13.05 2.84 3.12
C SER A 35 -12.22 1.77 2.43
N ALA A 36 -11.33 1.14 3.20
CA ALA A 36 -10.51 0.03 2.76
C ALA A 36 -10.69 -1.14 3.72
N ARG A 37 -10.90 -2.32 3.17
CA ARG A 37 -10.94 -3.58 3.91
C ARG A 37 -9.73 -4.41 3.56
N VAL A 38 -8.98 -4.83 4.56
CA VAL A 38 -7.83 -5.71 4.43
C VAL A 38 -8.15 -7.04 5.08
N ASP A 39 -8.02 -8.13 4.31
CA ASP A 39 -8.20 -9.50 4.77
C ASP A 39 -6.88 -10.25 4.60
N CYS A 40 -6.26 -10.67 5.71
CA CYS A 40 -4.97 -11.35 5.73
C CYS A 40 -5.07 -12.57 6.64
N ASN A 41 -5.38 -13.73 6.05
CA ASN A 41 -5.53 -15.05 6.69
C ASN A 41 -6.49 -15.08 7.91
N LYS A 42 -6.05 -14.56 9.07
CA LYS A 42 -6.78 -14.55 10.35
C LYS A 42 -7.26 -13.15 10.75
N GLU A 43 -6.79 -12.10 10.08
CA GLU A 43 -7.12 -10.73 10.44
C GLU A 43 -7.95 -10.09 9.34
N LYS A 44 -9.11 -9.57 9.74
CA LYS A 44 -9.98 -8.76 8.89
C LYS A 44 -10.11 -7.42 9.53
N ARG A 45 -9.75 -6.37 8.80
CA ARG A 45 -9.83 -5.01 9.31
C ARG A 45 -10.46 -4.11 8.27
N VAL A 46 -11.27 -3.17 8.73
CA VAL A 46 -11.88 -2.13 7.90
C VAL A 46 -11.40 -0.80 8.41
N PHE A 47 -11.05 0.08 7.48
CA PHE A 47 -10.52 1.40 7.79
C PHE A 47 -11.24 2.45 6.97
N ILE A 48 -11.45 3.60 7.58
CA ILE A 48 -11.94 4.80 6.92
C ILE A 48 -10.72 5.66 6.62
N ILE A 49 -10.56 6.04 5.36
CA ILE A 49 -9.48 6.89 4.85
C ILE A 49 -9.99 8.32 4.81
N ARG A 50 -9.31 9.24 5.49
CA ARG A 50 -9.65 10.66 5.51
C ARG A 50 -8.45 11.52 5.20
N LYS A 51 -8.69 12.71 4.66
CA LYS A 51 -7.69 13.77 4.57
C LYS A 51 -7.87 14.71 5.76
N GLU A 52 -6.84 14.89 6.57
CA GLU A 52 -6.84 15.70 7.79
C GLU A 52 -5.62 16.65 7.81
N GLY A 53 -5.54 17.54 8.82
CA GLY A 53 -4.44 18.49 9.00
C GLY A 53 -4.63 19.83 8.30
N PHE A 54 -3.67 20.74 8.50
CA PHE A 54 -3.65 22.05 7.85
C PHE A 54 -3.51 21.86 6.33
N LEU A 55 -4.42 22.47 5.56
CA LEU A 55 -4.55 22.25 4.11
C LEU A 55 -4.74 20.78 3.69
N LYS A 56 -5.24 19.91 4.58
CA LYS A 56 -5.52 18.49 4.27
C LYS A 56 -4.29 17.71 3.78
N ASN A 57 -3.11 18.06 4.29
CA ASN A 57 -1.83 17.49 3.87
C ASN A 57 -1.56 16.08 4.40
N LYS A 58 -2.39 15.56 5.31
CA LYS A 58 -2.24 14.22 5.91
C LYS A 58 -3.35 13.30 5.48
N THR A 59 -3.02 12.04 5.21
CA THR A 59 -3.99 10.96 5.01
C THR A 59 -4.07 10.15 6.29
N VAL A 60 -5.22 10.09 6.92
CA VAL A 60 -5.43 9.43 8.21
C VAL A 60 -6.29 8.19 8.02
N LEU A 61 -5.87 7.09 8.64
CA LEU A 61 -6.57 5.81 8.68
C LEU A 61 -7.21 5.65 10.06
N ARG A 62 -8.53 5.51 10.08
CA ARG A 62 -9.29 5.27 11.31
C ARG A 62 -9.97 3.91 11.26
N ASN A 63 -10.06 3.23 12.39
CA ASN A 63 -10.87 2.02 12.51
C ASN A 63 -12.37 2.36 12.60
N GLU A 64 -13.21 1.34 12.76
CA GLU A 64 -14.67 1.45 12.89
C GLU A 64 -15.12 2.27 14.11
N TYR A 65 -14.28 2.39 15.14
CA TYR A 65 -14.53 3.19 16.33
C TYR A 65 -14.03 4.64 16.21
N GLY A 66 -13.50 5.02 15.04
CA GLY A 66 -12.94 6.35 14.79
C GLY A 66 -11.55 6.56 15.38
N ILE A 67 -10.92 5.53 15.95
CA ILE A 67 -9.56 5.61 16.52
C ILE A 67 -8.56 5.65 15.36
N LYS A 68 -7.60 6.59 15.43
CA LYS A 68 -6.50 6.68 14.47
C LYS A 68 -5.57 5.48 14.66
N ILE A 69 -5.38 4.70 13.60
CA ILE A 69 -4.48 3.53 13.59
C ILE A 69 -3.29 3.72 12.65
N GLY A 70 -3.35 4.76 11.81
CA GLY A 70 -2.24 5.13 10.96
C GLY A 70 -2.43 6.48 10.28
N GLU A 71 -1.33 6.98 9.74
CA GLU A 71 -1.24 8.30 9.12
C GLU A 71 -0.13 8.31 8.07
N LEU A 72 -0.39 8.96 6.95
CA LEU A 72 0.59 9.24 5.91
C LEU A 72 0.73 10.76 5.80
N GLY A 73 1.96 11.24 5.74
CA GLY A 73 2.22 12.67 5.65
C GLY A 73 3.66 12.97 5.25
N SER A 74 3.99 14.26 5.32
CA SER A 74 5.35 14.74 5.12
C SER A 74 5.76 15.62 6.30
N GLU A 75 6.98 15.42 6.77
CA GLU A 75 7.61 16.16 7.85
C GLU A 75 9.10 16.32 7.53
N ASN A 76 9.68 17.50 7.73
CA ASN A 76 11.11 17.77 7.49
C ASN A 76 11.62 17.37 6.09
N ARG A 77 10.79 17.50 5.05
CA ARG A 77 11.07 17.09 3.66
C ARG A 77 11.18 15.58 3.45
N GLU A 78 10.78 14.78 4.42
CA GLU A 78 10.64 13.33 4.30
C GLU A 78 9.17 12.94 4.35
N ASN A 79 8.80 11.90 3.61
CA ASN A 79 7.46 11.34 3.69
C ASN A 79 7.47 10.18 4.68
N PHE A 80 6.41 10.06 5.46
CA PHE A 80 6.30 9.04 6.50
C PHE A 80 4.95 8.34 6.45
N ILE A 81 4.94 7.14 7.02
CA ILE A 81 3.79 6.30 7.28
C ILE A 81 3.90 5.85 8.74
N ASP A 82 2.96 6.30 9.55
CA ASP A 82 2.74 5.80 10.90
C ASP A 82 1.65 4.74 10.84
N ILE A 83 1.90 3.54 11.35
CA ILE A 83 0.91 2.46 11.46
C ILE A 83 1.15 1.73 12.77
N ASN A 84 0.11 1.57 13.60
CA ASN A 84 0.17 0.85 14.88
C ASN A 84 1.39 1.27 15.74
N ASP A 85 1.59 2.59 15.91
CA ASP A 85 2.68 3.20 16.67
C ASP A 85 4.09 2.96 16.12
N GLU A 86 4.20 2.44 14.89
CA GLU A 86 5.46 2.25 14.18
C GLU A 86 5.56 3.21 13.00
N ARG A 87 6.69 3.94 12.93
CA ARG A 87 6.97 4.90 11.86
C ARG A 87 7.89 4.27 10.80
N PHE A 88 7.50 4.44 9.55
CA PHE A 88 8.28 4.14 8.36
C PHE A 88 8.44 5.41 7.55
N TYR A 89 9.58 5.56 6.89
CA TYR A 89 9.79 6.61 5.90
C TYR A 89 9.67 6.01 4.51
N TYR A 90 9.30 6.82 3.52
CA TYR A 90 9.24 6.36 2.15
C TYR A 90 9.71 7.39 1.11
N THR A 91 10.24 6.86 0.02
CA THR A 91 10.57 7.61 -1.18
C THR A 91 9.84 7.01 -2.37
N ILE A 92 9.50 7.87 -3.33
CA ILE A 92 8.96 7.46 -4.63
C ILE A 92 10.01 7.82 -5.67
N HIS A 93 10.51 6.83 -6.37
CA HIS A 93 11.40 6.97 -7.52
C HIS A 93 10.56 6.81 -8.78
N ASN A 94 10.75 7.68 -9.77
CA ASN A 94 9.99 7.64 -11.04
C ASN A 94 10.90 7.44 -12.27
N ASN A 95 12.18 7.11 -12.06
CA ASN A 95 13.17 6.98 -13.13
C ASN A 95 14.15 5.85 -12.79
N PRO A 96 14.32 4.81 -13.63
CA PRO A 96 13.69 4.61 -14.95
C PRO A 96 12.25 4.08 -14.90
N LEU A 97 11.86 3.42 -13.81
CA LEU A 97 10.51 2.93 -13.57
C LEU A 97 10.04 3.41 -12.20
N ALA A 98 8.72 3.50 -12.04
CA ALA A 98 8.14 3.93 -10.79
C ALA A 98 8.35 2.89 -9.69
N GLU A 99 8.78 3.33 -8.52
CA GLU A 99 9.10 2.50 -7.37
C GLU A 99 8.84 3.25 -6.07
N LEU A 100 8.08 2.62 -5.17
CA LEU A 100 7.86 3.03 -3.80
C LEU A 100 8.77 2.21 -2.88
N VAL A 101 9.65 2.90 -2.16
CA VAL A 101 10.62 2.30 -1.24
C VAL A 101 10.31 2.76 0.18
N LEU A 102 10.09 1.81 1.10
CA LEU A 102 9.93 2.09 2.53
C LEU A 102 11.18 1.68 3.29
N TYR A 103 11.59 2.48 4.26
CA TYR A 103 12.74 2.23 5.14
C TYR A 103 12.47 2.74 6.56
N LYS A 104 13.21 2.23 7.55
CA LYS A 104 13.16 2.72 8.94
C LYS A 104 14.41 3.52 9.30
N ASP A 105 15.56 2.84 9.28
CA ASP A 105 16.81 3.41 9.78
C ASP A 105 17.57 4.15 8.68
N ALA A 106 17.67 3.53 7.49
CA ALA A 106 18.46 4.08 6.40
C ALA A 106 17.91 3.66 5.03
N LYS A 107 18.05 4.56 4.05
CA LYS A 107 17.53 4.39 2.67
C LYS A 107 18.17 3.22 1.92
N ASP A 108 19.40 2.87 2.26
CA ASP A 108 20.16 1.76 1.68
C ASP A 108 19.73 0.38 2.22
N LYS A 109 18.84 0.35 3.23
CA LYS A 109 18.26 -0.86 3.81
C LYS A 109 16.74 -0.83 3.75
N PRO A 110 16.14 -0.97 2.55
CA PRO A 110 14.70 -0.88 2.39
C PRO A 110 13.98 -2.07 3.04
N SER A 111 12.91 -1.78 3.77
CA SER A 111 12.03 -2.77 4.38
C SER A 111 10.98 -3.28 3.39
N VAL A 112 10.35 -2.39 2.61
CA VAL A 112 9.40 -2.75 1.54
C VAL A 112 9.84 -2.07 0.26
N VAL A 113 9.71 -2.77 -0.86
CA VAL A 113 9.80 -2.18 -2.19
C VAL A 113 8.59 -2.63 -3.00
N CYS A 114 7.83 -1.66 -3.52
CA CYS A 114 6.72 -1.86 -4.43
C CYS A 114 7.02 -1.08 -5.70
N GLY A 115 7.33 -1.76 -6.80
CA GLY A 115 7.78 -1.09 -8.02
C GLY A 115 7.28 -1.77 -9.28
N LEU A 116 7.39 -1.04 -10.39
CA LEU A 116 7.21 -1.61 -11.72
C LEU A 116 8.50 -2.30 -12.15
N SER A 117 8.35 -3.44 -12.81
CA SER A 117 9.43 -4.16 -13.46
C SER A 117 9.01 -4.49 -14.88
N THR A 118 9.93 -4.34 -15.82
CA THR A 118 9.72 -4.82 -17.20
C THR A 118 10.45 -6.15 -17.34
N LYS A 119 9.71 -7.22 -17.64
CA LYS A 119 10.28 -8.51 -18.03
C LYS A 119 9.68 -8.89 -19.37
N ASP A 120 10.54 -9.15 -20.35
CA ASP A 120 10.16 -9.60 -21.70
C ASP A 120 9.15 -8.70 -22.43
N GLY A 121 9.18 -7.39 -22.17
CA GLY A 121 8.30 -6.40 -22.80
C GLY A 121 7.01 -6.10 -22.05
N ASP A 122 6.67 -6.90 -21.03
CA ASP A 122 5.49 -6.69 -20.19
C ASP A 122 5.86 -5.96 -18.88
N THR A 123 5.07 -4.93 -18.54
CA THR A 123 5.18 -4.18 -17.29
C THR A 123 4.40 -4.91 -16.20
N ALA A 124 5.10 -5.40 -15.18
CA ALA A 124 4.50 -6.09 -14.03
C ALA A 124 4.84 -5.38 -12.73
N VAL A 125 3.92 -5.42 -11.77
CA VAL A 125 4.17 -4.94 -10.41
C VAL A 125 4.96 -5.99 -9.64
N HIS A 126 6.13 -5.60 -9.18
CA HIS A 126 6.95 -6.37 -8.27
C HIS A 126 6.80 -5.85 -6.83
N PHE A 127 6.56 -6.78 -5.90
CA PHE A 127 6.52 -6.49 -4.47
C PHE A 127 7.53 -7.37 -3.72
N THR A 128 8.50 -6.71 -3.09
CA THR A 128 9.46 -7.30 -2.15
C THR A 128 9.27 -6.73 -0.75
N LYS A 129 9.47 -7.62 0.22
CA LYS A 129 9.50 -7.26 1.63
C LYS A 129 10.67 -7.95 2.30
N ASP A 130 11.35 -7.24 3.18
CA ASP A 130 12.38 -7.82 4.02
C ASP A 130 11.76 -8.66 5.17
N SER A 131 12.57 -9.56 5.69
CA SER A 131 12.36 -10.34 6.90
C SER A 131 12.03 -9.50 8.14
N SER A 132 12.57 -8.28 8.25
CA SER A 132 12.27 -7.30 9.31
C SER A 132 10.78 -6.90 9.39
N ILE A 133 10.00 -7.13 8.34
CA ILE A 133 8.55 -6.88 8.33
C ILE A 133 7.75 -8.03 8.94
N LYS A 134 8.34 -9.22 9.07
CA LYS A 134 7.67 -10.31 9.78
C LYS A 134 7.40 -9.96 11.25
N THR A 135 8.20 -9.07 11.82
CA THR A 135 8.07 -8.61 13.21
C THR A 135 7.20 -7.37 13.36
N ALA A 136 6.82 -6.70 12.27
CA ALA A 136 5.92 -5.56 12.32
C ALA A 136 4.52 -6.00 12.76
N PRO A 137 3.83 -5.27 13.66
CA PRO A 137 2.44 -5.54 13.99
C PRO A 137 1.57 -5.34 12.73
N HIS A 138 0.91 -6.42 12.30
CA HIS A 138 -0.02 -6.43 11.15
C HIS A 138 0.65 -6.18 9.79
N PRO A 139 1.55 -7.06 9.33
CA PRO A 139 2.26 -6.89 8.07
C PRO A 139 1.31 -6.80 6.86
N GLY A 140 0.12 -7.39 6.95
CA GLY A 140 -0.91 -7.27 5.93
C GLY A 140 -1.36 -5.82 5.69
N LEU A 141 -1.53 -5.03 6.76
CA LEU A 141 -1.95 -3.64 6.65
C LEU A 141 -0.90 -2.80 5.92
N LEU A 142 0.37 -2.95 6.30
CA LEU A 142 1.47 -2.25 5.65
C LEU A 142 1.55 -2.60 4.15
N MET A 143 1.44 -3.89 3.80
CA MET A 143 1.43 -4.34 2.40
C MET A 143 0.25 -3.73 1.61
N ALA A 144 -0.95 -3.71 2.20
CA ALA A 144 -2.12 -3.13 1.57
C ALA A 144 -1.98 -1.61 1.37
N LEU A 145 -1.36 -0.90 2.31
CA LEU A 145 -1.10 0.54 2.18
C LEU A 145 -0.05 0.85 1.13
N CYS A 146 1.00 0.04 1.03
CA CYS A 146 1.98 0.15 -0.04
C CYS A 146 1.31 0.05 -1.41
N TRP A 147 0.44 -0.96 -1.58
CA TRP A 147 -0.34 -1.11 -2.80
C TRP A 147 -1.27 0.08 -3.04
N TYR A 148 -2.03 0.51 -2.04
CA TYR A 148 -2.94 1.66 -2.17
C TYR A 148 -2.22 2.94 -2.63
N MET A 149 -1.03 3.23 -2.10
CA MET A 149 -0.24 4.38 -2.55
C MET A 149 0.29 4.22 -3.97
N PHE A 150 0.58 2.99 -4.39
CA PHE A 150 1.15 2.68 -5.70
C PHE A 150 0.09 2.42 -6.78
N LEU A 151 -1.19 2.34 -6.40
CA LEU A 151 -2.31 2.11 -7.32
C LEU A 151 -2.35 3.12 -8.48
N PRO A 152 -2.27 4.46 -8.28
CA PRO A 152 -2.36 5.42 -9.37
C PRO A 152 -1.31 5.17 -10.46
N VAL A 153 -0.06 4.98 -10.04
CA VAL A 153 1.06 4.62 -10.92
C VAL A 153 0.78 3.33 -11.67
N THR A 154 0.27 2.32 -10.97
CA THR A 154 -0.01 1.01 -11.59
C THR A 154 -1.10 1.12 -12.67
N LYS A 155 -2.17 1.87 -12.41
CA LYS A 155 -3.26 2.07 -13.39
C LYS A 155 -2.82 2.81 -14.64
N GLU A 156 -1.89 3.74 -14.49
CA GLU A 156 -1.35 4.51 -15.62
C GLU A 156 -0.39 3.69 -16.50
N ASN A 157 0.29 2.69 -15.92
CA ASN A 157 1.41 2.01 -16.57
C ASN A 157 1.19 0.51 -16.86
N VAL A 158 0.14 -0.11 -16.31
CA VAL A 158 -0.16 -1.53 -16.49
C VAL A 158 -1.60 -1.69 -16.95
N ALA A 159 -1.77 -2.15 -18.19
CA ALA A 159 -3.08 -2.25 -18.85
C ALA A 159 -4.11 -3.09 -18.07
N GLU A 160 -3.67 -4.16 -17.40
CA GLU A 160 -4.53 -5.02 -16.57
C GLU A 160 -5.21 -4.28 -15.42
N PHE A 161 -4.63 -3.15 -14.96
CA PHE A 161 -5.15 -2.35 -13.87
C PHE A 161 -5.85 -1.07 -14.35
N ALA A 162 -5.84 -0.77 -15.65
CA ALA A 162 -6.44 0.42 -16.26
C ALA A 162 -7.98 0.30 -16.39
N ILE A 163 -8.64 -0.01 -15.27
CA ILE A 163 -10.10 -0.25 -15.15
C ILE A 163 -10.82 1.02 -14.69
#